data_AF-A0A920BEL5-F1
#
_entry.id   AF-A0A920BEL5-F1
#
_cell.length_a   1.000
_cell.length_b   1.000
_cell.length_c   1.000
_cell.angle_alpha   90.00
_cell.angle_beta   90.00
_cell.angle_gamma   90.00
#
_symmetry.space_group_name_H-M   'P 1'
#
loop_
_entity.id
_entity.type
_entity.pdbx_description
1 polymer ?
#
loop_
_entity_poly.entity_id
_entity_poly.type
_entity_poly.pdbx_seq_one_letter_code
_entity_poly.pdbx_strand_id
1 'polypeptide(L)'
;MSLGLVSYDGSHEFYAEFTDYDSSQLDDWLREHILGNFTLSEMKDPYFEAKGNQRLFKGEAEWVVSHPKGLKAWLKSFGEKIVCASSGNTYDWVLFRSLLGVKYKEDLPEYIDGWSMDVISLFRWEGHIPGGEDFKEDFIGVQDRSKKHNALVDAHVARDLYLKLEAGRPHSNGSSTH
;
A
#
# COMPACT_ATOMS: atom_id res chain seq x y z
N MET A 1 -8.87 -10.91 -2.05
CA MET A 1 -8.21 -9.59 -2.27
C MET A 1 -7.56 -9.13 -0.97
N SER A 2 -6.50 -8.33 -1.01
CA SER A 2 -5.80 -7.85 0.20
C SER A 2 -5.37 -6.39 0.10
N LEU A 3 -5.16 -5.73 1.23
CA LEU A 3 -4.61 -4.38 1.34
C LEU A 3 -3.37 -4.42 2.23
N GLY A 4 -2.28 -3.79 1.78
CA GLY A 4 -1.07 -3.58 2.57
C GLY A 4 -0.71 -2.10 2.57
N LEU A 5 -0.39 -1.55 3.74
CA LEU A 5 0.02 -0.17 3.94
C LEU A 5 1.21 -0.14 4.89
N VAL A 6 2.17 0.73 4.58
CA VAL A 6 3.35 0.98 5.40
C VAL A 6 3.57 2.49 5.51
N SER A 7 3.93 2.98 6.70
CA SER A 7 4.30 4.38 6.88
C SER A 7 5.63 4.72 6.19
N TYR A 8 5.84 6.00 5.87
CA TYR A 8 7.06 6.47 5.20
C TYR A 8 8.34 6.08 5.97
N ASP A 9 8.32 6.19 7.29
CA ASP A 9 9.42 5.79 8.18
C ASP A 9 9.52 4.27 8.41
N GLY A 10 8.57 3.49 7.88
CA GLY A 10 8.48 2.05 8.05
C GLY A 10 8.09 1.56 9.45
N SER A 11 7.69 2.45 10.36
CA SER A 11 7.42 2.09 11.75
C SER A 11 6.00 1.57 12.01
N HIS A 12 5.06 1.76 11.08
CA HIS A 12 3.67 1.33 11.19
C HIS A 12 3.24 0.55 9.95
N GLU A 13 2.52 -0.54 10.19
CA GLU A 13 2.04 -1.44 9.14
C GLU A 13 0.58 -1.79 9.35
N PHE A 14 -0.16 -1.87 8.25
CA PHE A 14 -1.53 -2.36 8.21
C PHE A 14 -1.66 -3.36 7.08
N TYR A 15 -2.13 -4.57 7.40
CA TYR A 15 -2.40 -5.61 6.43
C TYR A 15 -3.77 -6.22 6.65
N ALA A 16 -4.52 -6.39 5.57
CA ALA A 16 -5.85 -6.99 5.59
C ALA A 16 -6.03 -7.98 4.44
N GLU A 17 -6.61 -9.14 4.74
CA GLU A 17 -7.12 -10.10 3.76
C GLU A 17 -8.65 -10.06 3.78
N PHE A 18 -9.24 -9.58 2.69
CA PHE A 18 -10.69 -9.46 2.56
C PHE A 18 -11.31 -10.80 2.18
N THR A 19 -12.48 -11.12 2.73
CA THR A 19 -13.19 -12.38 2.50
C THR A 19 -14.52 -12.23 1.74
N ASP A 20 -14.92 -10.99 1.45
CA ASP A 20 -16.14 -10.61 0.74
C ASP A 20 -15.95 -10.42 -0.78
N TYR A 21 -14.83 -10.90 -1.34
CA TYR A 21 -14.61 -10.89 -2.79
C TYR A 21 -15.46 -11.96 -3.49
N ASP A 22 -15.90 -11.65 -4.71
CA ASP A 22 -16.65 -12.60 -5.54
C ASP A 22 -15.72 -13.72 -6.04
N SER A 23 -15.80 -14.88 -5.38
CA SER A 23 -14.99 -16.05 -5.72
C SER A 23 -15.21 -16.58 -7.15
N SER A 24 -16.31 -16.21 -7.81
CA SER A 24 -16.58 -16.57 -9.21
C SER A 24 -15.74 -15.77 -10.20
N GLN A 25 -15.14 -14.66 -9.78
CA GLN A 25 -14.26 -13.81 -10.59
C GLN A 25 -12.79 -14.23 -10.49
N LEU A 26 -12.47 -15.28 -9.73
CA LEU A 26 -11.11 -15.79 -9.58
C LEU A 26 -10.75 -16.78 -10.70
N ASP A 27 -9.78 -16.40 -11.53
CA ASP A 27 -9.10 -17.31 -12.45
C ASP A 27 -7.99 -18.12 -11.76
N ASP A 28 -7.41 -19.07 -12.49
CA ASP A 28 -6.37 -19.96 -11.97
C ASP A 28 -5.09 -19.21 -11.57
N TRP A 29 -4.74 -18.14 -12.29
CA TRP A 29 -3.56 -17.33 -12.00
C TRP A 29 -3.72 -16.59 -10.66
N LEU A 30 -4.88 -15.97 -10.42
CA LEU A 30 -5.23 -15.29 -9.17
C LEU A 30 -5.24 -16.25 -7.98
N ARG A 31 -5.71 -17.48 -8.18
CA ARG A 31 -5.71 -18.51 -7.11
C ARG A 31 -4.29 -18.87 -6.70
N GLU A 32 -3.40 -19.10 -7.67
CA GLU A 32 -2.03 -19.53 -7.38
C GLU A 32 -1.15 -18.40 -6.83
N HIS A 33 -1.20 -17.21 -7.43
CA HIS A 33 -0.24 -16.14 -7.14
C HIS A 33 -0.70 -15.17 -6.05
N ILE A 34 -2.01 -15.01 -5.83
CA ILE A 34 -2.53 -14.09 -4.81
C ILE A 34 -2.94 -14.85 -3.55
N LEU A 35 -3.82 -15.85 -3.67
CA LEU A 35 -4.27 -16.60 -2.48
C LEU A 35 -3.16 -17.45 -1.87
N GLY A 36 -2.21 -17.93 -2.69
CA GLY A 36 -1.02 -18.64 -2.21
C GLY A 36 -0.10 -17.78 -1.31
N ASN A 37 -0.18 -16.45 -1.43
CA ASN A 37 0.63 -15.50 -0.67
C ASN A 37 -0.10 -14.89 0.54
N PHE A 38 -1.32 -15.35 0.82
CA PHE A 38 -2.05 -14.96 2.01
C PHE A 38 -1.38 -15.58 3.24
N THR A 39 -1.20 -14.75 4.25
CA THR A 39 -0.51 -15.09 5.50
C THR A 39 -1.49 -15.39 6.64
N LEU A 40 -2.77 -15.07 6.45
CA LEU A 40 -3.85 -15.27 7.44
C LEU A 40 -4.84 -16.37 6.99
N SER A 41 -4.51 -17.16 5.98
CA SER A 41 -5.35 -18.24 5.43
C SER A 41 -5.87 -19.21 6.51
N GLU A 42 -5.00 -19.61 7.45
CA GLU A 42 -5.33 -20.52 8.55
C GLU A 42 -6.06 -19.86 9.73
N MET A 43 -6.18 -18.53 9.74
CA MET A 43 -6.86 -17.79 10.81
C MET A 43 -8.38 -17.83 10.62
N LYS A 44 -9.11 -17.87 11.73
CA LYS A 44 -10.59 -17.80 11.73
C LYS A 44 -11.09 -16.48 11.13
N ASP A 45 -12.19 -16.50 10.40
CA ASP A 45 -12.86 -15.29 9.92
C ASP A 45 -14.03 -14.93 10.87
N PRO A 46 -14.11 -13.71 11.44
CA PRO A 46 -13.14 -12.62 11.33
C PRO A 46 -11.93 -12.78 12.27
N TYR A 47 -10.79 -12.23 11.85
CA TYR A 47 -9.52 -12.21 12.60
C TYR A 47 -9.00 -10.78 12.77
N PHE A 48 -8.54 -10.46 13.97
CA PHE A 48 -7.75 -9.28 14.24
C PHE A 48 -6.59 -9.60 15.18
N GLU A 49 -5.41 -9.10 14.84
CA GLU A 49 -4.24 -9.14 15.71
C GLU A 49 -3.47 -7.82 15.65
N ALA A 50 -2.97 -7.38 16.80
CA ALA A 50 -2.05 -6.25 16.91
C ALA A 50 -0.70 -6.72 17.44
N LYS A 51 0.34 -6.59 16.61
CA LYS A 51 1.73 -6.91 16.98
C LYS A 51 2.55 -5.63 16.98
N GLY A 52 2.71 -5.01 18.15
CA GLY A 52 3.35 -3.69 18.25
C GLY A 52 2.62 -2.64 17.40
N ASN A 53 3.29 -2.10 16.39
CA ASN A 53 2.72 -1.13 15.45
C ASN A 53 2.09 -1.76 14.20
N GLN A 54 2.14 -3.08 14.06
CA GLN A 54 1.49 -3.82 12.99
C GLN A 54 0.04 -4.11 13.35
N ARG A 55 -0.86 -3.99 12.37
CA ARG A 55 -2.26 -4.40 12.45
C ARG A 55 -2.55 -5.43 11.36
N LEU A 56 -3.03 -6.59 11.76
CA LEU A 56 -3.38 -7.70 10.87
C LEU A 56 -4.88 -7.97 10.95
N PHE A 57 -5.54 -8.04 9.81
CA PHE A 57 -6.98 -8.23 9.69
C PHE A 57 -7.32 -9.32 8.67
N LYS A 58 -8.35 -10.12 8.98
CA LYS A 58 -9.03 -10.97 8.01
C LYS A 58 -10.53 -10.84 8.20
N GLY A 59 -11.27 -10.61 7.13
CA GLY A 59 -12.73 -10.54 7.16
C GLY A 59 -13.29 -9.58 6.11
N GLU A 60 -14.60 -9.36 6.15
CA GLU A 60 -15.30 -8.47 5.22
C GLU A 60 -14.78 -7.02 5.32
N ALA A 61 -14.80 -6.30 4.19
CA ALA A 61 -14.24 -4.95 4.09
C ALA A 61 -14.86 -3.98 5.10
N GLU A 62 -16.19 -4.01 5.26
CA GLU A 62 -16.89 -3.13 6.21
C GLU A 62 -16.41 -3.35 7.65
N TRP A 63 -16.19 -4.60 8.04
CA TRP A 63 -15.68 -4.93 9.37
C TRP A 63 -14.24 -4.43 9.54
N VAL A 64 -13.35 -4.71 8.58
CA VAL A 64 -11.94 -4.26 8.61
C VAL A 64 -11.83 -2.73 8.67
N VAL A 65 -12.69 -2.02 7.95
CA VAL A 65 -12.68 -0.55 7.86
C VAL A 65 -13.21 0.11 9.13
N SER A 66 -14.35 -0.40 9.64
CA SER A 66 -15.09 0.20 10.76
C SER A 66 -14.61 -0.25 12.15
N HIS A 67 -13.82 -1.33 12.23
CA HIS A 67 -13.30 -1.84 13.50
C HIS A 67 -12.62 -0.73 14.32
N PRO A 68 -12.72 -0.72 15.67
CA PRO A 68 -12.09 0.31 16.53
C PRO A 68 -10.56 0.43 16.40
N LYS A 69 -9.92 -0.58 15.81
CA LYS A 69 -8.48 -0.63 15.46
C LYS A 69 -8.24 -0.81 13.96
N GLY A 70 -9.30 -0.71 13.17
CA GLY A 70 -9.35 -0.93 11.73
C GLY A 70 -8.79 0.23 10.92
N LEU A 71 -9.02 0.19 9.60
CA LEU A 71 -8.36 1.09 8.66
C LEU A 71 -8.56 2.58 9.01
N LYS A 72 -9.80 3.00 9.29
CA LYS A 72 -10.11 4.40 9.64
C LYS A 72 -9.39 4.85 10.92
N ALA A 73 -9.36 3.99 11.94
CA ALA A 73 -8.68 4.29 13.20
C ALA A 73 -7.16 4.33 13.04
N TRP A 74 -6.60 3.45 12.22
CA TRP A 74 -5.17 3.41 11.90
C TRP A 74 -4.74 4.68 11.16
N LEU A 75 -5.44 5.06 10.09
CA LEU A 75 -5.15 6.31 9.34
C LEU A 75 -5.27 7.53 10.25
N LYS A 76 -6.31 7.62 11.07
CA LYS A 76 -6.48 8.75 11.99
C LYS A 76 -5.38 8.84 13.05
N SER A 77 -4.70 7.73 13.38
CA SER A 77 -3.73 7.69 14.48
C SER A 77 -2.43 8.46 14.21
N PHE A 78 -2.11 8.75 12.94
CA PHE A 78 -0.92 9.52 12.58
C PHE A 78 -0.99 10.99 13.04
N GLY A 79 -2.21 11.53 13.23
CA GLY A 79 -2.38 12.91 13.72
C GLY A 79 -1.90 14.00 12.75
N GLU A 80 -1.59 13.63 11.51
CA GLU A 80 -1.13 14.53 10.45
C GLU A 80 -1.83 14.21 9.13
N LYS A 81 -1.60 15.06 8.13
CA LYS A 81 -2.15 14.86 6.79
C LYS A 81 -1.35 13.79 6.06
N ILE A 82 -2.03 12.76 5.58
CA ILE A 82 -1.44 11.61 4.91
C ILE A 82 -1.49 11.79 3.40
N VAL A 83 -0.35 11.66 2.74
CA VAL A 83 -0.25 11.52 1.28
C VAL A 83 -0.13 10.03 0.96
N CYS A 84 -1.14 9.46 0.33
CA CYS A 84 -1.08 8.06 -0.10
C CYS A 84 -0.18 7.92 -1.33
N ALA A 85 0.70 6.92 -1.33
CA ALA A 85 1.60 6.62 -2.44
C ALA A 85 1.55 5.13 -2.79
N SER A 86 1.69 4.82 -4.07
CA SER A 86 1.76 3.44 -4.58
C SER A 86 2.55 3.40 -5.88
N SER A 87 2.93 2.20 -6.34
CA SER A 87 3.61 2.00 -7.63
C SER A 87 2.63 1.43 -8.65
N GLY A 88 1.97 2.28 -9.44
CA GLY A 88 0.86 1.86 -10.33
C GLY A 88 -0.53 2.26 -9.80
N ASN A 89 -0.65 3.51 -9.36
CA ASN A 89 -1.69 3.99 -8.44
C ASN A 89 -3.16 3.96 -8.93
N THR A 90 -3.44 3.70 -10.21
CA THR A 90 -4.78 3.92 -10.77
C THR A 90 -5.87 3.10 -10.06
N TYR A 91 -5.68 1.79 -9.92
CA TYR A 91 -6.68 0.92 -9.31
C TYR A 91 -6.56 0.89 -7.77
N ASP A 92 -5.35 0.98 -7.23
CA ASP A 92 -5.11 1.03 -5.78
C ASP A 92 -5.82 2.23 -5.14
N TRP A 93 -5.76 3.41 -5.77
CA TRP A 93 -6.45 4.59 -5.28
C TRP A 93 -7.97 4.45 -5.33
N VAL A 94 -8.51 3.81 -6.36
CA VAL A 94 -9.95 3.53 -6.46
C VAL A 94 -10.38 2.56 -5.36
N LEU A 95 -9.63 1.47 -5.15
CA LEU A 95 -9.90 0.51 -4.08
C LEU A 95 -9.86 1.18 -2.71
N PHE A 96 -8.80 1.95 -2.42
CA PHE A 96 -8.64 2.64 -1.15
C PHE A 96 -9.80 3.61 -0.87
N ARG A 97 -10.22 4.41 -1.86
CA ARG A 97 -11.38 5.29 -1.72
C ARG A 97 -12.68 4.53 -1.54
N SER A 98 -12.86 3.44 -2.28
CA SER A 98 -14.03 2.56 -2.16
C SER A 98 -14.15 1.98 -0.74
N LEU A 99 -13.05 1.49 -0.17
CA LEU A 99 -13.00 0.98 1.20
C LEU A 99 -13.39 2.05 2.23
N LEU A 100 -13.02 3.32 2.00
CA LEU A 100 -13.39 4.42 2.90
C LEU A 100 -14.84 4.90 2.70
N GLY A 101 -15.55 4.41 1.69
CA GLY A 101 -16.88 4.90 1.31
C GLY A 101 -16.84 6.26 0.62
N VAL A 102 -15.72 6.62 -0.01
CA VAL A 102 -15.46 7.93 -0.60
C VAL A 102 -15.77 7.89 -2.09
N LYS A 103 -16.78 8.63 -2.51
CA LYS A 103 -17.17 8.74 -3.93
C LYS A 103 -16.58 9.98 -4.59
N TYR A 104 -16.66 11.12 -3.92
CA TYR A 104 -16.12 12.39 -4.40
C TYR A 104 -14.90 12.82 -3.57
N LYS A 105 -14.17 13.84 -4.03
CA LYS A 105 -12.96 14.29 -3.33
C LYS A 105 -13.33 14.99 -2.02
N GLU A 106 -14.46 15.67 -2.03
CA GLU A 106 -15.04 16.43 -0.92
C GLU A 106 -15.47 15.53 0.24
N ASP A 107 -15.68 14.24 -0.03
CA ASP A 107 -16.03 13.23 0.97
C ASP A 107 -14.80 12.64 1.68
N LEU A 108 -13.57 12.97 1.23
CA LEU A 108 -12.36 12.44 1.84
C LEU A 108 -12.22 12.93 3.30
N PRO A 109 -11.79 12.06 4.23
CA PRO A 109 -11.43 12.51 5.57
C PRO A 109 -10.33 13.59 5.50
N GLU A 110 -10.42 14.61 6.36
CA GLU A 110 -9.50 15.77 6.34
C GLU A 110 -8.02 15.39 6.50
N TYR A 111 -7.74 14.26 7.14
CA TYR A 111 -6.39 13.72 7.34
C TYR A 111 -5.85 12.96 6.12
N ILE A 112 -6.60 12.87 5.01
CA ILE A 112 -6.14 12.27 3.74
C ILE A 112 -5.98 13.38 2.69
N ASP A 113 -4.82 13.47 2.06
CA ASP A 113 -4.65 14.34 0.90
C ASP A 113 -5.47 13.82 -0.29
N GLY A 114 -6.17 14.73 -0.97
CA GLY A 114 -6.96 14.40 -2.15
C GLY A 114 -6.13 14.07 -3.39
N TRP A 115 -4.81 14.23 -3.31
CA TRP A 115 -3.87 13.90 -4.37
C TRP A 115 -2.89 12.83 -3.89
N SER A 116 -3.15 11.59 -4.29
CA SER A 116 -2.23 10.47 -4.14
C SER A 116 -1.03 10.60 -5.09
N MET A 117 0.09 9.98 -4.74
CA MET A 117 1.32 9.97 -5.52
C MET A 117 1.53 8.61 -6.21
N ASP A 118 1.90 8.64 -7.49
CA ASP A 118 2.36 7.46 -8.22
C ASP A 118 3.89 7.45 -8.28
N VAL A 119 4.50 6.50 -7.58
CA VAL A 119 5.97 6.37 -7.48
C VAL A 119 6.58 6.03 -8.84
N ILE A 120 5.85 5.35 -9.74
CA ILE A 120 6.33 5.05 -11.10
C ILE A 120 6.50 6.35 -11.91
N SER A 121 5.64 7.34 -11.69
CA SER A 121 5.77 8.63 -12.35
C SER A 121 7.05 9.35 -11.91
N LEU A 122 7.40 9.28 -10.62
CA LEU A 122 8.69 9.79 -10.12
C LEU A 122 9.88 9.01 -10.69
N PHE A 123 9.79 7.67 -10.73
CA PHE A 123 10.83 6.82 -11.30
C PHE A 123 11.15 7.21 -12.75
N ARG A 124 10.12 7.46 -13.56
CA ARG A 124 10.26 7.96 -14.93
C ARG A 124 10.84 9.35 -14.99
N TRP A 125 10.40 10.23 -14.09
CA TRP A 125 10.88 11.61 -14.02
C TRP A 125 12.38 11.70 -13.75
N GLU A 126 12.92 10.81 -12.91
CA GLU A 126 14.36 10.69 -12.65
C GLU A 126 15.15 10.04 -13.81
N GLY A 127 14.51 9.78 -14.96
CA GLY A 127 15.14 9.28 -16.18
C GLY A 127 15.22 7.75 -16.27
N HIS A 128 14.59 7.02 -15.35
CA HIS A 128 14.52 5.57 -15.43
C HIS A 128 13.36 5.08 -16.32
N ILE A 129 13.54 3.91 -16.91
CA ILE A 129 12.51 3.28 -17.74
C ILE A 129 12.10 1.97 -17.06
N PRO A 130 10.82 1.81 -16.65
CA PRO A 130 10.32 0.51 -16.16
C PRO A 130 10.55 -0.57 -17.21
N GLY A 131 11.26 -1.64 -16.84
CA GLY A 131 11.63 -2.72 -17.74
C GLY A 131 11.41 -4.09 -17.12
N GLY A 132 10.49 -4.88 -17.67
CA GLY A 132 10.10 -6.16 -17.09
C GLY A 132 9.20 -6.02 -15.85
N GLU A 133 8.84 -7.15 -15.26
CA GLU A 133 7.89 -7.21 -14.14
C GLU A 133 8.52 -6.88 -12.78
N ASP A 134 9.84 -7.05 -12.64
CA ASP A 134 10.58 -6.95 -11.38
C ASP A 134 11.46 -5.70 -11.30
N PHE A 135 11.24 -4.72 -12.18
CA PHE A 135 12.12 -3.55 -12.28
C PHE A 135 12.26 -2.77 -10.97
N LYS A 136 11.25 -2.81 -10.10
CA LYS A 136 11.24 -2.11 -8.82
C LYS A 136 12.21 -2.79 -7.87
N GLU A 137 12.08 -4.11 -7.74
CA GLU A 137 12.90 -5.01 -6.94
C GLU A 137 14.35 -4.98 -7.41
N ASP A 138 14.58 -5.05 -8.74
CA ASP A 138 15.90 -4.88 -9.36
C ASP A 138 16.51 -3.55 -8.97
N PHE A 139 15.73 -2.46 -9.07
CA PHE A 139 16.21 -1.13 -8.76
C PHE A 139 16.59 -0.97 -7.29
N ILE A 140 15.80 -1.52 -6.35
CA ILE A 140 16.11 -1.44 -4.91
C ILE A 140 17.09 -2.52 -4.44
N GLY A 141 17.39 -3.53 -5.26
CA GLY A 141 18.35 -4.59 -4.98
C GLY A 141 17.77 -5.80 -4.22
N VAL A 142 16.45 -5.99 -4.24
CA VAL A 142 15.78 -7.12 -3.59
C VAL A 142 16.07 -8.43 -4.33
N GLN A 143 16.63 -9.39 -3.60
CA GLN A 143 17.01 -10.72 -4.11
C GLN A 143 15.91 -11.76 -3.87
N ASP A 144 15.25 -11.74 -2.71
CA ASP A 144 14.15 -12.65 -2.39
C ASP A 144 12.82 -12.05 -2.84
N ARG A 145 12.19 -12.70 -3.82
CA ARG A 145 10.90 -12.32 -4.43
C ARG A 145 9.82 -13.35 -4.17
N SER A 146 10.07 -14.31 -3.28
CA SER A 146 9.17 -15.44 -3.01
C SER A 146 7.79 -15.00 -2.51
N LYS A 147 7.68 -13.78 -1.96
CA LYS A 147 6.44 -13.20 -1.42
C LYS A 147 5.87 -12.06 -2.27
N LYS A 148 6.31 -11.92 -3.53
CA LYS A 148 5.70 -10.97 -4.48
C LYS A 148 4.20 -11.24 -4.58
N HIS A 149 3.39 -10.20 -4.76
CA HIS A 149 1.92 -10.27 -4.75
C HIS A 149 1.29 -10.44 -3.35
N ASN A 150 2.09 -10.41 -2.28
CA ASN A 150 1.58 -10.06 -0.96
C ASN A 150 1.50 -8.53 -0.86
N ALA A 151 0.31 -7.98 -0.64
CA ALA A 151 0.09 -6.53 -0.67
C ALA A 151 0.93 -5.74 0.34
N LEU A 152 1.31 -6.31 1.50
CA LEU A 152 2.20 -5.63 2.44
C LEU A 152 3.64 -5.59 1.91
N VAL A 153 4.11 -6.70 1.33
CA VAL A 153 5.43 -6.77 0.69
C VAL A 153 5.52 -5.77 -0.47
N ASP A 154 4.49 -5.71 -1.31
CA ASP A 154 4.44 -4.76 -2.43
C ASP A 154 4.43 -3.30 -1.92
N ALA A 155 3.78 -3.01 -0.79
CA ALA A 155 3.81 -1.70 -0.16
C ALA A 155 5.21 -1.32 0.35
N HIS A 156 5.96 -2.26 0.93
CA HIS A 156 7.37 -2.04 1.27
C HIS A 156 8.23 -1.77 0.04
N VAL A 157 8.06 -2.54 -1.04
CA VAL A 157 8.79 -2.31 -2.31
C VAL A 157 8.50 -0.92 -2.85
N ALA A 158 7.24 -0.48 -2.85
CA ALA A 158 6.88 0.88 -3.29
C ALA A 158 7.49 1.97 -2.40
N ARG A 159 7.50 1.79 -1.07
CA ARG A 159 8.15 2.70 -0.11
C ARG A 159 9.65 2.79 -0.37
N ASP A 160 10.33 1.65 -0.49
CA ASP A 160 11.78 1.61 -0.64
C ASP A 160 12.22 2.15 -2.01
N LEU A 161 11.41 1.94 -3.05
CA LEU A 161 11.59 2.58 -4.35
C LEU A 161 11.54 4.11 -4.22
N TYR A 162 10.52 4.63 -3.53
CA TYR A 162 10.40 6.07 -3.28
C TYR A 162 11.58 6.63 -2.50
N LEU A 163 11.95 6.00 -1.38
CA LEU A 163 13.08 6.42 -0.54
C LEU A 163 14.42 6.42 -1.32
N LYS A 164 14.64 5.42 -2.18
CA LYS A 164 15.85 5.35 -3.00
C LYS A 164 15.89 6.46 -4.05
N LEU A 165 14.76 6.77 -4.68
CA LEU A 165 14.65 7.90 -5.61
C LEU A 165 14.89 9.24 -4.90
N GLU A 166 14.29 9.42 -3.72
CA GLU A 166 14.46 10.62 -2.90
C GLU A 166 15.92 10.84 -2.48
N ALA A 167 16.59 9.79 -1.98
CA ALA A 167 18.00 9.84 -1.57
C ALA A 167 18.95 10.15 -2.75
N GLY A 168 18.57 9.77 -3.96
CA GLY A 168 19.35 10.05 -5.18
C GLY A 168 19.26 11.50 -5.66
N ARG A 169 18.34 12.31 -5.13
CA ARG A 169 18.17 13.70 -5.55
C ARG A 169 19.31 14.55 -5.01
N PRO A 170 19.99 15.34 -5.88
CA PRO A 170 20.86 16.40 -5.41
C PRO A 170 20.02 17.33 -4.55
N HIS A 171 20.32 17.41 -3.26
CA HIS A 171 19.76 18.47 -2.44
C HIS A 171 20.30 19.76 -3.05
N SER A 172 19.43 20.54 -3.69
CA SER A 172 19.78 21.90 -4.09
C SER A 172 20.03 22.65 -2.78
N ASN A 173 21.27 22.63 -2.30
CA ASN A 173 21.74 23.63 -1.35
C ASN A 173 21.45 24.96 -2.04
N GLY A 174 20.45 25.68 -1.53
CA GLY A 174 20.08 26.99 -2.03
C GLY A 174 21.23 27.95 -1.83
N SER A 175 22.18 27.97 -2.76
CA SER A 175 23.02 29.14 -3.01
C SER A 175 22.27 30.02 -3.99
N SER A 176 21.24 30.71 -3.48
CA SER A 176 20.68 31.87 -4.15
C SER A 176 21.71 32.99 -4.06
N THR A 177 22.62 33.05 -5.04
CA THR A 177 23.35 34.28 -5.36
C THR A 177 22.68 34.90 -6.58
N HIS A 178 21.77 35.83 -6.33
CA HIS A 178 21.42 36.92 -7.23
C HIS A 178 21.46 38.23 -6.45
#